data_AF-A0A8X6P2T5-F1
#
_entry.id   AF-A0A8X6P2T5-F1
#
_cell.length_a   1.000
_cell.length_b   1.000
_cell.length_c   1.000
_cell.angle_alpha   90.00
_cell.angle_beta   90.00
_cell.angle_gamma   90.00
#
_symmetry.space_group_name_H-M   'P 1'
#
loop_
_entity.id
_entity.type
_entity.pdbx_description
1 polymer ?
#
loop_
_entity_poly.entity_id
_entity_poly.type
_entity_poly.pdbx_seq_one_letter_code
_entity_poly.pdbx_strand_id
1 'polypeptide(L)'
;MSGIAKLKKDEIRIVAEEIGLLVNEGMKKSELRRLIEDSDVFKNDNEAVKSAVENVLENRNKKSDQDGEIEIERLKIERIKLELQLAQVKANGNNTSFDQGCKSEPEESLDSLIKSVRTLTIKPPSKSQDWGFFFTSLERAYMWRLWCATNRAPNEEAKRNGGDAK
;
A
#
# COMPACT_ATOMS: atom_id res chain seq x y z
N MET A 1 -21.95 11.77 -37.38
CA MET A 1 -20.55 12.27 -37.47
C MET A 1 -19.78 12.23 -36.13
N SER A 2 -20.25 11.56 -35.06
CA SER A 2 -19.71 11.75 -33.69
C SER A 2 -18.76 10.63 -33.17
N GLY A 3 -18.57 9.54 -33.93
CA GLY A 3 -17.81 8.36 -33.48
C GLY A 3 -16.29 8.56 -33.48
N ILE A 4 -15.73 9.00 -34.62
CA ILE A 4 -14.27 9.16 -34.83
C ILE A 4 -13.67 10.20 -33.86
N ALA A 5 -14.47 11.18 -33.43
CA ALA A 5 -14.07 12.21 -32.47
C ALA A 5 -13.70 11.64 -31.08
N LYS A 6 -14.27 10.50 -30.70
CA LYS A 6 -14.07 9.87 -29.38
C LYS A 6 -12.93 8.85 -29.35
N LEU A 7 -12.43 8.43 -30.51
CA LEU A 7 -11.34 7.45 -30.64
C LEU A 7 -9.96 8.05 -30.29
N LYS A 8 -9.06 7.21 -29.78
CA LYS A 8 -7.63 7.47 -29.53
C LYS A 8 -6.87 7.47 -30.87
N LYS A 9 -5.62 7.95 -30.86
CA LYS A 9 -4.79 8.04 -32.08
C LYS A 9 -4.67 6.68 -32.78
N ASP A 10 -4.35 5.63 -32.01
CA ASP A 10 -4.08 4.30 -32.56
C ASP A 10 -5.35 3.65 -33.12
N GLU A 11 -6.50 3.92 -32.51
CA GLU A 11 -7.80 3.41 -32.98
C GLU A 11 -8.25 4.10 -34.26
N ILE A 12 -7.98 5.41 -34.39
CA ILE A 12 -8.24 6.13 -35.65
C ILE A 12 -7.35 5.59 -36.76
N ARG A 13 -6.10 5.19 -36.44
CA ARG A 13 -5.23 4.50 -37.39
C ARG A 13 -5.84 3.16 -37.84
N ILE A 14 -6.27 2.33 -36.90
CA ILE A 14 -6.88 1.02 -37.23
C ILE A 14 -8.11 1.22 -38.13
N VAL A 15 -8.98 2.18 -37.80
CA VAL A 15 -10.14 2.51 -38.65
C VAL A 15 -9.69 2.93 -40.06
N ALA A 16 -8.66 3.78 -40.17
CA ALA A 16 -8.14 4.21 -41.47
C ALA A 16 -7.52 3.06 -42.28
N GLU A 17 -6.81 2.13 -41.64
CA GLU A 17 -6.28 0.92 -42.29
C GLU A 17 -7.41 -0.02 -42.74
N GLU A 18 -8.46 -0.19 -41.93
CA GLU A 18 -9.61 -1.06 -42.22
C GLU A 18 -10.46 -0.55 -43.39
N ILE A 19 -10.51 0.77 -43.59
CA ILE A 19 -11.12 1.39 -44.79
C ILE A 19 -10.14 1.50 -45.98
N GLY A 20 -8.94 0.92 -45.88
CA GLY A 20 -7.98 0.80 -46.97
C GLY A 20 -7.10 2.03 -47.22
N LEU A 21 -7.00 2.96 -46.27
CA LEU A 21 -6.15 4.14 -46.38
C LEU A 21 -4.73 3.84 -45.89
N LEU A 22 -3.73 4.43 -46.57
CA LEU A 22 -2.33 4.31 -46.17
C LEU A 22 -2.02 5.25 -45.01
N VAL A 23 -1.72 4.67 -43.85
CA VAL A 23 -1.44 5.40 -42.62
C VAL A 23 0.01 5.21 -42.18
N ASN A 24 0.67 6.28 -41.74
CA ASN A 24 2.02 6.22 -41.18
C ASN A 24 1.99 6.34 -39.64
N GLU A 25 2.93 5.67 -38.97
CA GLU A 25 3.16 5.72 -37.51
C GLU A 25 3.29 7.14 -36.94
N GLY A 26 3.94 8.03 -37.70
CA GLY A 26 4.21 9.42 -37.31
C GLY A 26 3.04 10.40 -37.42
N MET A 27 1.95 10.06 -38.10
CA MET A 27 0.85 11.01 -38.36
C MET A 27 0.18 11.50 -37.08
N LYS A 28 -0.26 12.77 -37.08
CA LYS A 28 -0.98 13.36 -35.95
C LYS A 28 -2.43 12.90 -35.94
N LYS A 29 -3.04 12.82 -34.75
CA LYS A 29 -4.45 12.45 -34.58
C LYS A 29 -5.42 13.26 -35.47
N SER A 30 -5.18 14.56 -35.57
CA SER A 30 -5.98 15.48 -36.40
C SER A 30 -5.82 15.21 -37.89
N GLU A 31 -4.60 14.86 -38.31
CA GLU A 31 -4.27 14.56 -39.71
C GLU A 31 -4.92 13.26 -40.17
N LEU A 32 -4.87 12.23 -39.32
CA LEU A 32 -5.59 10.97 -39.54
C LEU A 32 -7.09 11.17 -39.71
N ARG A 33 -7.70 12.07 -38.93
CA ARG A 33 -9.13 12.38 -39.05
C ARG A 33 -9.47 13.03 -40.38
N ARG A 34 -8.68 14.03 -40.78
CA ARG A 34 -8.88 14.70 -42.08
C ARG A 34 -8.71 13.70 -43.22
N LEU A 35 -7.72 12.81 -43.11
CA LEU A 35 -7.46 11.78 -44.12
C LEU A 35 -8.65 10.83 -44.30
N ILE A 36 -9.32 10.45 -43.21
CA ILE A 36 -10.57 9.67 -43.26
C ILE A 36 -11.71 10.51 -43.84
N GLU A 37 -11.91 11.75 -43.36
CA GLU A 37 -13.01 12.62 -43.79
C GLU A 37 -12.92 13.04 -45.27
N ASP A 38 -11.69 13.20 -45.78
CA ASP A 38 -11.41 13.58 -47.16
C ASP A 38 -11.47 12.38 -48.12
N SER A 39 -11.49 11.15 -47.61
CA SER A 39 -11.50 9.94 -48.44
C SER A 39 -12.79 9.81 -49.25
N ASP A 40 -12.67 9.17 -50.41
CA ASP A 40 -13.78 8.78 -51.26
C ASP A 40 -14.69 7.76 -50.56
N VAL A 41 -14.11 6.82 -49.82
CA VAL A 41 -14.86 5.84 -49.00
C VAL A 41 -15.75 6.53 -47.97
N PHE A 42 -15.30 7.62 -47.35
CA PHE A 42 -16.12 8.36 -46.40
C PHE A 42 -17.29 9.11 -47.05
N LYS A 43 -17.08 9.60 -48.28
CA LYS A 43 -18.07 10.37 -49.04
C LYS A 43 -19.09 9.47 -49.74
N ASN A 44 -18.66 8.31 -50.22
CA ASN A 44 -19.48 7.37 -50.98
C ASN A 44 -20.11 6.30 -50.08
N ASP A 45 -19.34 5.73 -49.15
CA ASP A 45 -19.71 4.58 -48.32
C ASP A 45 -19.56 4.89 -46.82
N ASN A 46 -20.33 5.86 -46.34
CA ASN A 46 -20.32 6.28 -44.93
C ASN A 46 -20.62 5.12 -43.95
N GLU A 47 -21.35 4.11 -44.40
CA GLU A 47 -21.71 2.93 -43.61
C GLU A 47 -20.51 2.01 -43.36
N ALA A 48 -19.59 1.87 -44.33
CA ALA A 48 -18.34 1.12 -44.15
C ALA A 48 -17.46 1.76 -43.06
N VAL A 49 -17.38 3.10 -43.04
CA VAL A 49 -16.64 3.83 -42.00
C VAL A 49 -17.29 3.67 -40.62
N LYS A 50 -18.62 3.68 -40.55
CA LYS A 50 -19.34 3.43 -39.29
C LYS A 50 -19.10 2.01 -38.77
N SER A 51 -19.17 1.02 -39.66
CA SER A 51 -18.89 -0.38 -39.34
C SER A 51 -17.46 -0.57 -38.81
N ALA A 52 -16.46 0.01 -39.48
CA ALA A 52 -15.07 -0.02 -39.01
C ALA A 52 -14.91 0.64 -37.61
N VAL A 53 -15.58 1.77 -37.38
CA VAL A 53 -15.57 2.42 -36.05
C VAL A 53 -16.22 1.54 -34.97
N GLU A 54 -17.31 0.84 -35.29
CA GLU A 54 -18.00 -0.06 -34.38
C GLU A 54 -17.17 -1.30 -34.05
N ASN A 55 -16.56 -1.94 -35.05
CA ASN A 55 -15.63 -3.06 -34.88
C ASN A 55 -14.46 -2.72 -33.94
N VAL A 56 -13.85 -1.55 -34.13
CA VAL A 56 -12.74 -1.09 -33.28
C VAL A 56 -13.19 -0.82 -31.85
N LEU A 57 -14.39 -0.26 -31.66
CA LEU A 57 -14.96 -0.06 -30.32
C LEU A 57 -15.29 -1.38 -29.62
N GLU A 58 -15.84 -2.35 -30.34
CA GLU A 58 -16.14 -3.67 -29.80
C GLU A 58 -14.86 -4.41 -29.38
N ASN A 59 -13.81 -4.34 -30.20
CA ASN A 59 -12.50 -4.92 -29.89
C ASN A 59 -11.80 -4.23 -28.70
N ARG A 60 -12.05 -2.94 -28.46
CA ARG A 60 -11.56 -2.25 -27.25
C ARG A 60 -12.18 -2.86 -25.99
N ASN A 61 -13.48 -3.08 -25.99
CA ASN A 61 -14.19 -3.62 -24.82
C ASN A 61 -13.75 -5.05 -24.51
N LYS A 62 -13.56 -5.90 -25.52
CA LYS A 62 -13.07 -7.28 -25.35
C LYS A 62 -11.68 -7.35 -24.71
N LYS A 63 -10.78 -6.41 -25.04
CA LYS A 63 -9.43 -6.34 -24.43
C LYS A 63 -9.47 -5.87 -22.98
N SER A 64 -10.34 -4.92 -22.63
CA SER A 64 -10.45 -4.48 -21.23
C SER A 64 -11.01 -5.56 -20.31
N ASP A 65 -11.92 -6.39 -20.81
CA ASP A 65 -12.52 -7.47 -20.01
C ASP A 65 -11.49 -8.60 -19.77
N GLN A 66 -10.69 -8.95 -20.78
CA GLN A 66 -9.62 -9.94 -20.65
C GLN A 66 -8.50 -9.48 -19.72
N ASP A 67 -8.06 -8.22 -19.80
CA ASP A 67 -7.02 -7.69 -18.91
C ASP A 67 -7.50 -7.66 -17.45
N GLY A 68 -8.79 -7.36 -17.21
CA GLY A 68 -9.40 -7.42 -15.88
C GLY A 68 -9.46 -8.84 -15.31
N GLU A 69 -9.81 -9.82 -16.13
CA GLU A 69 -9.83 -11.24 -15.74
C GLU A 69 -8.44 -11.77 -15.38
N ILE A 70 -7.43 -11.43 -16.19
CA ILE A 70 -6.03 -11.83 -15.96
C ILE A 70 -5.50 -11.25 -14.64
N GLU A 71 -5.83 -9.99 -14.33
CA GLU A 71 -5.37 -9.36 -13.08
C GLU A 71 -6.04 -9.97 -11.85
N ILE A 72 -7.33 -10.31 -11.94
CA ILE A 72 -8.04 -11.02 -10.86
C ILE A 72 -7.44 -12.41 -10.63
N GLU A 73 -7.12 -13.14 -11.70
CA GLU A 73 -6.46 -14.45 -11.57
C GLU A 73 -5.07 -14.35 -10.95
N ARG A 74 -4.27 -13.35 -11.34
CA ARG A 74 -2.95 -13.09 -10.72
C ARG A 74 -3.07 -12.83 -9.23
N LEU A 75 -4.00 -11.97 -8.81
CA LEU A 75 -4.24 -11.67 -7.39
C LEU A 75 -4.69 -12.91 -6.60
N LYS A 76 -5.52 -13.77 -7.20
CA LYS A 76 -5.93 -15.04 -6.58
C LYS A 76 -4.74 -15.98 -6.35
N ILE A 77 -3.86 -16.11 -7.34
CA ILE A 77 -2.65 -16.94 -7.24
C ILE A 77 -1.73 -16.40 -6.13
N GLU A 78 -1.53 -15.08 -6.08
CA GLU A 78 -0.67 -14.45 -5.09
C GLU A 78 -1.20 -14.64 -3.66
N ARG A 79 -2.52 -14.51 -3.47
CA ARG A 79 -3.18 -14.83 -2.20
C ARG A 79 -2.92 -16.28 -1.76
N ILE A 80 -3.13 -17.25 -2.65
CA ILE A 80 -2.92 -18.68 -2.35
C ILE A 80 -1.45 -18.92 -1.95
N LYS A 81 -0.50 -18.29 -2.64
CA LYS A 81 0.93 -18.41 -2.32
C LYS A 81 1.26 -17.88 -0.93
N LEU A 82 0.70 -16.73 -0.55
CA LEU A 82 0.89 -16.16 0.79
C LEU A 82 0.25 -17.03 1.88
N GLU A 83 -0.96 -17.54 1.65
CA GLU A 83 -1.63 -18.47 2.60
C GLU A 83 -0.80 -19.75 2.80
N LEU A 84 -0.22 -20.30 1.73
CA LEU A 84 0.64 -21.49 1.79
C LEU A 84 1.94 -21.20 2.56
N GLN A 85 2.59 -20.05 2.33
CA GLN A 85 3.76 -19.63 3.10
C GLN A 85 3.45 -19.44 4.58
N LEU A 86 2.30 -18.84 4.92
CA LEU A 86 1.85 -18.71 6.31
C LEU A 86 1.59 -20.06 6.96
N ALA A 87 0.96 -21.00 6.23
CA ALA A 87 0.74 -22.36 6.71
C ALA A 87 2.07 -23.09 6.94
N GLN A 88 3.05 -22.90 6.05
CA GLN A 88 4.39 -23.47 6.20
C GLN A 88 5.14 -22.88 7.39
N VAL A 89 5.09 -21.57 7.61
CA VAL A 89 5.70 -20.93 8.80
C VAL A 89 5.02 -21.39 10.07
N LYS A 90 3.69 -21.55 10.09
CA LYS A 90 2.97 -22.12 11.24
C LYS A 90 3.33 -23.58 11.49
N ALA A 91 3.42 -24.40 10.44
CA ALA A 91 3.79 -25.81 10.55
C ALA A 91 5.26 -26.00 11.01
N ASN A 92 6.17 -25.17 10.49
CA ASN A 92 7.59 -25.21 10.85
C ASN A 92 7.90 -24.49 12.18
N GLY A 93 7.02 -23.58 12.62
CA GLY A 93 7.15 -22.79 13.85
C GLY A 93 6.81 -23.55 15.14
N ASN A 94 6.37 -24.81 15.06
CA ASN A 94 6.09 -25.64 16.24
C ASN A 94 7.35 -26.14 16.97
N ASN A 95 8.56 -25.79 16.49
CA ASN A 95 9.83 -26.22 17.10
C ASN A 95 10.66 -25.08 17.72
N THR A 96 10.11 -23.87 17.83
CA THR A 96 10.67 -22.85 18.72
C THR A 96 9.59 -22.51 19.73
N SER A 97 9.40 -23.42 20.69
CA SER A 97 9.01 -22.99 22.01
C SER A 97 9.94 -21.84 22.36
N PHE A 98 9.36 -20.66 22.55
CA PHE A 98 9.98 -19.63 23.37
C PHE A 98 9.93 -20.15 24.81
N ASP A 99 10.56 -21.31 25.06
CA ASP A 99 10.86 -21.84 26.38
C ASP A 99 12.08 -21.04 26.83
N GLN A 100 11.75 -19.81 27.16
CA GLN A 100 12.62 -18.85 27.78
C GLN A 100 13.14 -19.56 29.04
N GLY A 101 14.43 -19.88 29.02
CA GLY A 101 15.15 -20.38 30.19
C GLY A 101 15.04 -19.36 31.31
N CYS A 102 13.93 -19.43 32.04
CA CYS A 102 13.67 -18.65 33.22
C CYS A 102 14.37 -19.37 34.36
N LYS A 103 15.66 -19.07 34.51
CA LYS A 103 16.33 -19.31 35.79
C LYS A 103 15.50 -18.62 36.85
N SER A 104 15.02 -19.42 37.80
CA SER A 104 14.32 -19.03 39.03
C SER A 104 14.77 -17.68 39.59
N GLU A 105 14.05 -16.62 39.22
CA GLU A 105 13.89 -15.42 40.02
C GLU A 105 12.44 -15.43 40.52
N PRO A 106 12.15 -14.95 41.74
CA PRO A 106 10.80 -14.98 42.29
C PRO A 106 9.90 -14.25 41.32
N GLU A 107 8.91 -14.96 40.76
CA GLU A 107 7.93 -14.38 39.84
C GLU A 107 7.26 -13.19 40.53
N GLU A 108 7.73 -11.98 40.21
CA GLU A 108 6.98 -10.77 40.49
C GLU A 108 5.67 -10.91 39.72
N SER A 109 4.61 -11.30 40.44
CA SER A 109 3.24 -11.46 39.93
C SER A 109 2.91 -10.32 38.97
N LEU A 110 2.28 -10.62 37.84
CA LEU A 110 1.86 -9.62 36.84
C LEU A 110 1.08 -8.46 37.48
N ASP A 111 0.35 -8.71 38.58
CA ASP A 111 -0.31 -7.69 39.39
C ASP A 111 0.66 -6.76 40.11
N SER A 112 1.82 -7.25 40.58
CA SER A 112 2.87 -6.44 41.19
C SER A 112 3.57 -5.55 40.15
N LEU A 113 3.77 -6.06 38.93
CA LEU A 113 4.30 -5.28 37.81
C LEU A 113 3.30 -4.18 37.40
N ILE A 114 2.02 -4.50 37.27
CA ILE A 114 0.98 -3.49 36.99
C ILE A 114 0.91 -2.44 38.09
N LYS A 115 1.05 -2.83 39.37
CA LYS A 115 1.11 -1.89 40.51
C LYS A 115 2.38 -1.04 40.52
N SER A 116 3.50 -1.54 40.01
CA SER A 116 4.76 -0.78 39.91
C SER A 116 4.76 0.22 38.75
N VAL A 117 3.93 -0.01 37.72
CA VAL A 117 3.67 0.95 36.63
C VAL A 117 2.91 2.16 37.19
N ARG A 118 3.66 3.24 37.45
CA ARG A 118 3.08 4.55 37.77
C ARG A 118 2.44 5.13 36.52
N THR A 119 1.11 5.11 36.45
CA THR A 119 0.35 5.77 35.38
C THR A 119 0.20 7.26 35.70
N LEU A 120 0.62 8.11 34.77
CA LEU A 120 0.36 9.54 34.83
C LEU A 120 -0.77 9.85 33.86
N THR A 121 -1.94 10.21 34.39
CA THR A 121 -3.08 10.62 33.56
C THR A 121 -2.85 12.06 33.08
N ILE A 122 -2.35 12.19 31.86
CA ILE A 122 -2.23 13.48 31.17
C ILE A 122 -3.42 13.67 30.24
N LYS A 123 -4.01 14.87 30.25
CA LYS A 123 -5.10 15.19 29.33
C LYS A 123 -4.52 15.31 27.91
N PRO A 124 -5.14 14.66 26.91
CA PRO A 124 -4.70 14.82 25.52
C PRO A 124 -4.92 16.27 25.06
N PRO A 125 -4.02 16.81 24.21
CA PRO A 125 -4.21 18.14 23.64
C PRO A 125 -5.50 18.24 22.82
N SER A 126 -6.23 19.35 22.97
CA SER A 126 -7.49 19.57 22.26
C SER A 126 -7.32 20.20 20.87
N LYS A 127 -6.17 20.83 20.59
CA LYS A 127 -5.84 21.47 19.31
C LYS A 127 -4.77 20.68 18.57
N SER A 128 -4.86 20.61 17.24
CA SER A 128 -3.89 19.89 16.39
C SER A 128 -2.45 20.43 16.52
N GLN A 129 -2.28 21.74 16.72
CA GLN A 129 -0.97 22.40 16.81
C GLN A 129 -0.19 22.03 18.09
N ASP A 130 -0.87 21.61 19.16
CA ASP A 130 -0.26 21.36 20.47
C ASP A 130 0.27 19.91 20.62
N TRP A 131 -0.07 19.02 19.68
CA TRP A 131 0.39 17.62 19.69
C TRP A 131 1.91 17.48 19.54
N GLY A 132 2.54 18.37 18.77
CA GLY A 132 4.00 18.39 18.63
C GLY A 132 4.70 18.67 19.98
N PHE A 133 4.19 19.62 20.75
CA PHE A 133 4.71 19.92 22.10
C PHE A 133 4.43 18.81 23.10
N PHE A 134 3.28 18.15 22.97
CA PHE A 134 2.92 17.02 23.82
C PHE A 134 3.90 15.84 23.65
N PHE A 135 4.18 15.42 22.42
CA PHE A 135 5.10 14.30 22.17
C PHE A 135 6.55 14.65 22.48
N THR A 136 7.03 15.84 22.12
CA THR A 136 8.39 16.28 22.47
C THR A 136 8.61 16.37 23.99
N SER A 137 7.59 16.77 24.74
CA SER A 137 7.63 16.75 26.22
C SER A 137 7.71 15.32 26.77
N LEU A 138 6.96 14.37 26.19
CA LEU A 138 7.00 12.96 26.60
C LEU A 138 8.34 12.31 26.30
N GLU A 139 8.87 12.53 25.09
CA GLU A 139 10.19 12.03 24.68
C GLU A 139 11.28 12.56 25.61
N ARG A 140 11.26 13.86 25.91
CA ARG A 140 12.23 14.47 26.83
C ARG A 140 12.12 13.91 28.25
N ALA A 141 10.91 13.70 28.76
CA ALA A 141 10.69 13.09 30.07
C ALA A 141 11.18 11.64 30.13
N TYR A 142 10.96 10.87 29.06
CA TYR A 142 11.45 9.50 28.94
C TYR A 142 12.98 9.45 28.88
N MET A 143 13.60 10.30 28.05
CA MET A 143 15.05 10.41 27.95
C MET A 143 15.68 10.85 29.28
N TRP A 144 15.05 11.79 29.99
CA TRP A 144 15.51 12.18 31.33
C TRP A 144 15.46 11.01 32.31
N ARG A 145 14.36 10.23 32.32
CA ARG A 145 14.25 9.03 33.15
C ARG A 145 15.30 7.99 32.80
N LEU A 146 15.55 7.76 31.51
CA LEU A 146 16.55 6.82 31.03
C LEU A 146 17.96 7.28 31.41
N TRP A 147 18.28 8.56 31.23
CA TRP A 147 19.55 9.16 31.63
C TRP A 147 19.78 9.08 33.15
N CYS A 148 18.75 9.35 33.95
CA CYS A 148 18.80 9.15 35.39
C CYS A 148 18.96 7.67 35.77
N ALA A 149 18.38 6.74 35.04
CA ALA A 149 18.52 5.31 35.31
C ALA A 149 19.93 4.79 34.98
N THR A 150 20.53 5.28 33.89
CA THR A 150 21.88 4.87 33.46
C THR A 150 23.01 5.56 34.21
N ASN A 151 22.79 6.79 34.69
CA ASN A 151 23.81 7.56 35.43
C ASN A 151 23.57 7.61 36.95
N ARG A 152 22.55 6.92 37.48
CA ARG A 152 22.39 6.74 38.93
C ARG A 152 23.41 5.71 39.40
N ALA A 153 24.48 6.20 40.03
CA ALA A 153 25.50 5.37 40.66
C ALA A 153 24.88 4.37 41.67
N PRO A 154 25.41 3.15 41.80
CA PRO A 154 24.97 2.18 42.80
C PRO A 154 25.57 2.57 44.16
N ASN A 155 25.01 3.58 44.81
CA ASN A 155 25.35 3.86 46.19
C ASN A 155 24.19 4.62 46.84
N GLU A 156 23.30 3.89 47.51
CA GLU A 156 22.64 4.31 48.77
C GLU A 156 21.72 3.23 49.38
N GLU A 157 21.98 1.93 49.15
CA GLU A 157 21.29 0.86 49.89
C GLU A 157 22.15 0.20 50.99
N ALA A 158 23.44 0.51 51.05
CA ALA A 158 24.36 -0.04 52.07
C ALA A 158 24.38 0.75 53.41
N LYS A 159 23.56 1.80 53.60
CA LYS A 159 23.52 2.57 54.86
C LYS A 159 22.30 2.32 55.74
N ARG A 160 21.38 1.42 55.37
CA ARG A 160 20.19 1.10 56.20
C ARG A 160 20.29 -0.18 57.03
N ASN A 161 21.32 -1.01 56.83
CA ASN A 161 21.47 -2.30 57.52
C ASN A 161 22.77 -2.41 58.33
N GLY A 162 23.17 -1.35 59.02
CA GLY A 162 24.39 -1.33 59.82
C GLY A 162 24.27 -0.42 61.04
N GLY A 163 23.57 -0.89 62.06
CA GLY A 163 23.49 -0.20 63.34
C GLY A 163 22.40 -0.78 64.22
N ASP A 164 22.72 -1.86 64.95
CA ASP A 164 22.49 -1.97 66.39
C ASP A 164 22.93 -3.36 66.86
N ALA A 165 24.21 -3.44 67.22
CA ALA A 165 24.74 -4.49 68.08
C ALA A 165 25.49 -3.80 69.23
N LYS A 166 24.76 -3.50 70.30
CA LYS A 166 25.29 -3.52 71.66
C LYS A 166 24.18 -3.60 72.69
#